data_AF-A0A960E3Z7-F1
#
_entry.id   AF-A0A960E3Z7-F1
#
_cell.length_a   1.000
_cell.length_b   1.000
_cell.length_c   1.000
_cell.angle_alpha   90.00
_cell.angle_beta   90.00
_cell.angle_gamma   90.00
#
_symmetry.space_group_name_H-M   'P 1'
#
loop_
_entity.id
_entity.type
_entity.pdbx_description
1 polymer ?
#
loop_
_entity_poly.entity_id
_entity_poly.type
_entity_poly.pdbx_seq_one_letter_code
_entity_poly.pdbx_strand_id
1 'polypeptide(L)'
;MTHRRGRASTGAVAVAIAALAGLSSLVACSSDDGATPEASTTTAVVPLDDLALNEIQVIGTHNSFHEAAPPDEQAQLAVLDPEAVAERDYTHAPLPTQLGGQRVRQVELDVFLDREGGRFATPAFRDPAEGPVPGMEAPGIKVLHEQDVDYHATCPTLIDCLSQIEAWSDADPGHVPIAVFIQFKDGPLIFDVPDQAGVELWTSEAMATLDEEIRSVFDPADLL
;
A
#
# COMPACT_ATOMS: atom_id res chain seq x y z
N MET A 1 29.09 -29.57 51.41
CA MET A 1 28.74 -28.48 50.49
C MET A 1 27.43 -28.86 49.83
N THR A 2 26.37 -28.15 50.20
CA THR A 2 24.96 -28.47 49.97
C THR A 2 24.51 -28.00 48.58
N HIS A 3 23.83 -28.88 47.85
CA HIS A 3 23.16 -28.60 46.59
C HIS A 3 22.09 -27.50 46.76
N ARG A 4 22.17 -26.43 45.96
CA ARG A 4 21.10 -25.45 45.78
C ARG A 4 20.46 -25.67 44.40
N ARG A 5 19.19 -26.11 44.42
CA ARG A 5 18.29 -26.12 43.25
C ARG A 5 17.88 -24.69 42.92
N GLY A 6 17.98 -24.29 41.65
CA GLY A 6 17.32 -23.12 41.07
C GLY A 6 16.36 -23.58 39.98
N ARG A 7 15.05 -23.38 40.21
CA ARG A 7 13.95 -23.72 39.30
C ARG A 7 13.91 -22.75 38.12
N ALA A 8 13.70 -23.27 36.92
CA ALA A 8 13.30 -22.51 35.74
C ALA A 8 11.87 -21.94 35.94
N SER A 9 11.66 -20.66 35.61
CA SER A 9 10.34 -20.05 35.56
C SER A 9 9.79 -20.12 34.14
N THR A 10 8.83 -21.01 33.92
CA THR A 10 7.95 -20.98 32.74
C THR A 10 6.82 -20.00 33.04
N GLY A 11 6.84 -18.82 32.40
CA GLY A 11 5.70 -17.91 32.39
C GLY A 11 4.63 -18.45 31.45
N ALA A 12 3.50 -18.88 32.00
CA ALA A 12 2.34 -19.29 31.21
C ALA A 12 1.58 -18.04 30.73
N VAL A 13 1.39 -17.93 29.41
CA VAL A 13 0.50 -16.95 28.77
C VAL A 13 -0.93 -17.40 29.02
N ALA A 14 -1.71 -16.58 29.73
CA ALA A 14 -3.13 -16.81 29.92
C ALA A 14 -3.91 -16.24 28.73
N VAL A 15 -4.43 -17.12 27.87
CA VAL A 15 -5.41 -16.79 26.84
C VAL A 15 -6.80 -16.79 27.50
N ALA A 16 -7.44 -15.63 27.57
CA ALA A 16 -8.82 -15.52 28.04
C ALA A 16 -9.78 -15.78 26.86
N ILE A 17 -10.37 -16.97 26.83
CA ILE A 17 -11.49 -17.31 25.93
C ILE A 17 -12.77 -16.82 26.59
N ALA A 18 -13.42 -15.81 26.01
CA ALA A 18 -14.74 -15.37 26.42
C ALA A 18 -15.79 -16.36 25.89
N ALA A 19 -16.37 -17.17 26.79
CA ALA A 19 -17.50 -18.03 26.49
C ALA A 19 -18.81 -17.23 26.58
N LEU A 20 -19.51 -17.08 25.46
CA LEU A 20 -20.89 -16.57 25.41
C LEU A 20 -21.84 -17.66 25.94
N ALA A 21 -22.30 -17.50 27.17
CA ALA A 21 -23.36 -18.32 27.73
C ALA A 21 -24.71 -17.85 27.17
N GLY A 22 -25.29 -18.64 26.25
CA GLY A 22 -26.69 -18.50 25.87
C GLY A 22 -27.60 -19.00 26.99
N LEU A 23 -28.44 -18.13 27.53
CA LEU A 23 -29.59 -18.53 28.35
C LEU A 23 -30.87 -18.26 27.58
N SER A 24 -31.48 -19.33 27.05
CA SER A 24 -32.90 -19.35 26.75
C SER A 24 -33.69 -19.44 28.04
N SER A 25 -34.59 -18.47 28.29
CA SER A 25 -35.69 -18.62 29.24
C SER A 25 -36.87 -17.81 28.74
N LEU A 26 -37.95 -18.51 28.39
CA LEU A 26 -39.27 -17.97 28.15
C LEU A 26 -39.84 -17.49 29.49
N VAL A 27 -40.19 -16.20 29.62
CA VAL A 27 -41.06 -15.71 30.68
C VAL A 27 -42.14 -14.82 30.06
N ALA A 28 -43.39 -15.20 30.34
CA ALA A 28 -44.60 -14.52 29.92
C ALA A 28 -44.91 -13.30 30.79
N CYS A 29 -45.75 -12.42 30.24
CA CYS A 29 -46.04 -11.03 30.59
C CYS A 29 -46.34 -10.72 32.06
N SER A 30 -45.86 -9.56 32.52
CA SER A 30 -46.61 -8.68 33.42
C SER A 30 -46.27 -7.22 33.09
N SER A 31 -47.29 -6.42 32.82
CA SER A 31 -47.15 -4.97 32.59
C SER A 31 -46.74 -4.31 33.90
N ASP A 32 -45.61 -3.62 33.90
CA ASP A 32 -45.24 -2.68 34.95
C ASP A 32 -44.52 -1.49 34.30
N ASP A 33 -45.03 -0.29 34.59
CA ASP A 33 -44.56 1.00 34.08
C ASP A 33 -43.18 1.30 34.68
N GLY A 34 -42.13 0.84 34.01
CA GLY A 34 -40.75 1.11 34.38
C GLY A 34 -39.97 1.59 33.16
N ALA A 35 -39.65 2.88 33.14
CA ALA A 35 -38.79 3.48 32.13
C ALA A 35 -37.52 2.64 31.97
N THR A 36 -37.37 2.02 30.81
CA THR A 36 -36.11 1.42 30.36
C THR A 36 -35.06 2.53 30.34
N PRO A 37 -33.89 2.36 31.01
CA PRO A 37 -32.79 3.27 30.78
C PRO A 37 -32.32 2.98 29.35
N GLU A 38 -32.71 3.85 28.42
CA GLU A 38 -32.01 3.93 27.15
C GLU A 38 -30.57 4.31 27.49
N ALA A 39 -29.69 3.32 27.47
CA ALA A 39 -28.26 3.56 27.45
C ALA A 39 -27.96 4.25 26.12
N SER A 40 -28.17 5.57 26.09
CA SER A 40 -27.70 6.46 25.05
C SER A 40 -26.17 6.39 25.10
N THR A 41 -25.62 5.45 24.34
CA THR A 41 -24.19 5.46 24.04
C THR A 41 -24.01 6.63 23.09
N THR A 42 -23.86 7.83 23.67
CA THR A 42 -23.39 8.98 22.92
C THR A 42 -21.96 8.63 22.55
N THR A 43 -21.75 8.14 21.34
CA THR A 43 -20.44 8.10 20.73
C THR A 43 -20.00 9.57 20.67
N ALA A 44 -19.11 9.97 21.59
CA ALA A 44 -18.51 11.27 21.52
C ALA A 44 -17.75 11.31 20.18
N VAL A 45 -18.24 12.11 19.24
CA VAL A 45 -17.51 12.41 18.01
C VAL A 45 -16.37 13.31 18.44
N VAL A 46 -15.17 12.75 18.56
CA VAL A 46 -13.95 13.54 18.74
C VAL A 46 -13.70 14.25 17.40
N PRO A 47 -13.54 15.59 17.38
CA PRO A 47 -13.12 16.29 16.18
C PRO A 47 -11.81 15.69 15.65
N LEU A 48 -11.68 15.54 14.33
CA LEU A 48 -10.47 14.97 13.73
C LEU A 48 -9.21 15.77 14.10
N ASP A 49 -9.34 17.09 14.25
CA ASP A 49 -8.25 18.00 14.61
C ASP A 49 -7.68 17.76 16.02
N ASP A 50 -8.40 17.02 16.87
CA ASP A 50 -7.98 16.70 18.24
C ASP A 50 -7.33 15.30 18.35
N LEU A 51 -7.27 14.52 17.26
CA LEU A 51 -6.67 13.18 17.23
C LEU A 51 -5.19 13.23 16.85
N ALA A 52 -4.37 12.46 17.55
CA ALA A 52 -3.00 12.20 17.13
C ALA A 52 -2.94 11.19 15.97
N LEU A 53 -1.90 11.24 15.14
CA LEU A 53 -1.74 10.33 14.00
C LEU A 53 -1.81 8.84 14.42
N ASN A 54 -1.25 8.50 15.59
CA ASN A 54 -1.26 7.16 16.16
C ASN A 54 -2.62 6.74 16.77
N GLU A 55 -3.64 7.59 16.69
CA GLU A 55 -5.02 7.32 17.13
C GLU A 55 -5.97 7.15 15.92
N ILE A 56 -5.46 7.34 14.70
CA ILE A 56 -6.22 7.17 13.46
C ILE A 56 -5.96 5.75 12.91
N GLN A 57 -7.03 5.07 12.52
CA GLN A 57 -6.97 3.80 11.79
C GLN A 57 -7.45 4.03 10.36
N VAL A 58 -6.70 3.52 9.39
CA VAL A 58 -6.99 3.69 7.97
C VAL A 58 -7.01 2.35 7.26
N ILE A 59 -7.76 2.29 6.17
CA ILE A 59 -7.63 1.23 5.18
C ILE A 59 -6.62 1.69 4.15
N GLY A 60 -5.69 0.80 3.82
CA GLY A 60 -4.67 0.99 2.79
C GLY A 60 -4.77 -0.03 1.67
N THR A 61 -4.16 0.30 0.55
CA THR A 61 -4.02 -0.57 -0.63
C THR A 61 -2.56 -0.93 -0.85
N HIS A 62 -2.29 -2.21 -1.09
CA HIS A 62 -0.95 -2.72 -1.43
C HIS A 62 -0.73 -2.59 -2.93
N ASN A 63 0.46 -2.13 -3.35
CA ASN A 63 0.81 -1.80 -4.74
C ASN A 63 -0.24 -0.92 -5.41
N SER A 64 -0.53 0.25 -4.84
CA SER A 64 -1.71 1.06 -5.21
C SER A 64 -1.72 1.52 -6.67
N PHE A 65 -0.57 1.52 -7.33
CA PHE A 65 -0.42 1.90 -8.74
C PHE A 65 -0.76 0.76 -9.72
N HIS A 66 -0.82 -0.49 -9.26
CA HIS A 66 -0.75 -1.69 -10.10
C HIS A 66 -1.91 -1.84 -11.10
N GLU A 67 -1.56 -2.19 -12.34
CA GLU A 67 -2.49 -2.61 -13.38
C GLU A 67 -2.11 -4.00 -13.90
N ALA A 68 -3.08 -4.89 -14.06
CA ALA A 68 -2.83 -6.22 -14.62
C ALA A 68 -2.30 -6.12 -16.06
N ALA A 69 -1.24 -6.88 -16.34
CA ALA A 69 -0.66 -7.00 -17.68
C ALA A 69 -1.68 -7.54 -18.70
N PRO A 70 -1.54 -7.24 -20.01
CA PRO A 70 -2.39 -7.79 -21.04
C PRO A 70 -2.22 -9.31 -21.20
N PRO A 71 -3.19 -10.03 -21.81
CA PRO A 71 -3.21 -11.50 -21.81
C PRO A 71 -1.98 -12.18 -22.43
N ASP A 72 -1.34 -11.54 -23.39
CA ASP A 72 -0.12 -12.02 -24.04
C ASP A 72 1.11 -11.94 -23.12
N GLU A 73 1.25 -10.86 -22.34
CA GLU A 73 2.27 -10.75 -21.30
C GLU A 73 2.00 -11.71 -20.13
N GLN A 74 0.73 -11.83 -19.69
CA GLN A 74 0.35 -12.84 -18.69
C GLN A 74 0.68 -14.26 -19.16
N ALA A 75 0.46 -14.57 -20.44
CA ALA A 75 0.81 -15.87 -21.01
C ALA A 75 2.33 -16.12 -21.02
N GLN A 76 3.14 -15.08 -21.21
CA GLN A 76 4.60 -15.18 -21.09
C GLN A 76 5.02 -15.45 -19.63
N LEU A 77 4.42 -14.74 -18.67
CA LEU A 77 4.68 -14.98 -17.25
C LEU A 77 4.28 -16.39 -16.81
N ALA A 78 3.14 -16.89 -17.29
CA ALA A 78 2.64 -18.24 -16.99
C ALA A 78 3.62 -19.36 -17.41
N VAL A 79 4.48 -19.10 -18.41
CA VAL A 79 5.51 -20.07 -18.84
C VAL A 79 6.64 -20.15 -17.80
N LEU A 80 6.96 -19.05 -17.12
CA LEU A 80 7.98 -19.00 -16.08
C LEU A 80 7.42 -19.51 -14.75
N ASP A 81 6.25 -19.00 -14.35
CA ASP A 81 5.58 -19.34 -13.12
C ASP A 81 4.04 -19.20 -13.27
N PRO A 82 3.30 -20.32 -13.35
CA PRO A 82 1.84 -20.28 -13.45
C PRO A 82 1.13 -19.68 -12.22
N GLU A 83 1.72 -19.78 -11.02
CA GLU A 83 1.09 -19.21 -9.81
C GLU A 83 1.28 -17.68 -9.78
N ALA A 84 2.40 -17.18 -10.31
CA ALA A 84 2.70 -15.75 -10.37
C ALA A 84 1.65 -14.92 -11.11
N VAL A 85 1.00 -15.48 -12.14
CA VAL A 85 -0.05 -14.77 -12.89
C VAL A 85 -1.26 -14.50 -12.00
N ALA A 86 -1.71 -15.48 -11.22
CA ALA A 86 -2.89 -15.32 -10.37
C ALA A 86 -2.68 -14.26 -9.27
N GLU A 87 -1.44 -14.09 -8.81
CA GLU A 87 -1.09 -13.07 -7.82
C GLU A 87 -1.04 -11.65 -8.41
N ARG A 88 -0.93 -11.52 -9.74
CA ARG A 88 -0.79 -10.26 -10.48
C ARG A 88 -1.98 -9.94 -11.37
N ASP A 89 -2.99 -10.81 -11.44
CA ASP A 89 -4.22 -10.58 -12.21
C ASP A 89 -5.22 -9.72 -11.42
N TYR A 90 -4.83 -8.48 -11.13
CA TYR A 90 -5.69 -7.47 -10.53
C TYR A 90 -5.30 -6.05 -10.98
N THR A 91 -6.26 -5.14 -10.95
CA THR A 91 -6.04 -3.73 -11.27
C THR A 91 -6.66 -2.87 -10.19
N HIS A 92 -5.88 -1.93 -9.65
CA HIS A 92 -6.42 -0.88 -8.80
C HIS A 92 -7.05 0.23 -9.65
N ALA A 93 -8.02 0.95 -9.08
CA ALA A 93 -8.47 2.19 -9.69
C ALA A 93 -7.34 3.25 -9.61
N PRO A 94 -7.32 4.30 -10.45
CA PRO A 94 -6.34 5.38 -10.31
C PRO A 94 -6.35 6.01 -8.91
N LEU A 95 -5.19 6.52 -8.45
CA LEU A 95 -5.01 7.04 -7.09
C LEU A 95 -6.11 8.01 -6.63
N PRO A 96 -6.57 9.00 -7.43
CA PRO A 96 -7.65 9.90 -7.02
C PRO A 96 -8.99 9.18 -6.74
N THR A 97 -9.25 8.06 -7.43
CA THR A 97 -10.45 7.24 -7.19
C THR A 97 -10.32 6.44 -5.90
N GLN A 98 -9.13 5.92 -5.62
CA GLN A 98 -8.86 5.22 -4.35
C GLN A 98 -9.03 6.17 -3.16
N LEU A 99 -8.41 7.35 -3.22
CA LEU A 99 -8.48 8.37 -2.17
C LEU A 99 -9.91 8.94 -2.02
N GLY A 100 -10.55 9.26 -3.14
CA GLY A 100 -11.89 9.85 -3.16
C GLY A 100 -12.99 8.84 -2.88
N GLY A 101 -13.37 8.09 -3.91
CA GLY A 101 -14.55 7.21 -3.89
C GLY A 101 -14.39 6.01 -2.96
N GLN A 102 -13.20 5.41 -2.91
CA GLN A 102 -12.94 4.20 -2.11
C GLN A 102 -12.48 4.53 -0.69
N ARG A 103 -12.23 5.80 -0.39
CA ARG A 103 -11.87 6.30 0.96
C ARG A 103 -10.61 5.68 1.54
N VAL A 104 -9.68 5.26 0.68
CA VAL A 104 -8.34 4.83 1.08
C VAL A 104 -7.58 6.02 1.67
N ARG A 105 -6.80 5.78 2.73
CA ARG A 105 -5.93 6.80 3.36
C ARG A 105 -4.50 6.33 3.56
N GLN A 106 -4.16 5.16 3.01
CA GLN A 106 -2.78 4.72 2.84
C GLN A 106 -2.61 4.12 1.45
N VAL A 107 -1.61 4.58 0.71
CA VAL A 107 -1.25 4.03 -0.60
C VAL A 107 0.20 3.54 -0.57
N GLU A 108 0.54 2.62 -1.44
CA GLU A 108 1.89 2.06 -1.60
C GLU A 108 2.39 2.23 -3.03
N LEU A 109 3.62 2.72 -3.17
CA LEU A 109 4.34 2.91 -4.43
C LEU A 109 5.66 2.13 -4.38
N ASP A 110 5.83 1.22 -5.32
CA ASP A 110 7.09 0.51 -5.54
C ASP A 110 7.95 1.37 -6.44
N VAL A 111 9.14 1.74 -5.97
CA VAL A 111 9.99 2.72 -6.65
C VAL A 111 11.31 2.13 -7.11
N PHE A 112 11.64 2.42 -8.36
CA PHE A 112 12.90 2.06 -8.99
C PHE A 112 13.66 3.33 -9.40
N LEU A 113 14.97 3.33 -9.15
CA LEU A 113 15.85 4.39 -9.64
C LEU A 113 16.13 4.18 -11.14
N ASP A 114 15.95 5.24 -11.92
CA ASP A 114 16.38 5.31 -13.31
C ASP A 114 17.05 6.67 -13.59
N ARG A 115 18.32 6.80 -13.19
CA ARG A 115 19.04 8.09 -13.23
C ARG A 115 19.34 8.58 -14.64
N GLU A 116 19.45 7.66 -15.58
CA GLU A 116 19.75 7.97 -16.99
C GLU A 116 18.46 8.02 -17.84
N GLY A 117 17.38 7.42 -17.36
CA GLY A 117 16.14 7.23 -18.11
C GLY A 117 16.23 6.05 -19.06
N GLY A 118 15.07 5.52 -19.44
CA GLY A 118 14.95 4.49 -20.46
C GLY A 118 15.21 3.06 -19.98
N ARG A 119 15.63 2.86 -18.73
CA ARG A 119 16.00 1.54 -18.19
C ARG A 119 14.82 0.57 -18.18
N PHE A 120 13.62 1.08 -17.94
CA PHE A 120 12.37 0.31 -17.90
C PHE A 120 11.44 0.64 -19.07
N ALA A 121 11.95 1.34 -20.09
CA ALA A 121 11.12 1.83 -21.19
C ALA A 121 10.80 0.74 -22.22
N THR A 122 11.60 -0.33 -22.31
CA THR A 122 11.33 -1.46 -23.20
C THR A 122 11.41 -2.79 -22.43
N PRO A 123 10.41 -3.09 -21.58
CA PRO A 123 10.34 -4.32 -20.78
C PRO A 123 10.41 -5.58 -21.64
N ALA A 124 11.02 -6.66 -21.13
CA ALA A 124 11.21 -7.90 -21.90
C ALA A 124 9.91 -8.51 -22.45
N PHE A 125 8.79 -8.42 -21.72
CA PHE A 125 7.51 -9.02 -22.16
C PHE A 125 6.71 -8.13 -23.13
N ARG A 126 7.08 -6.86 -23.26
CA ARG A 126 6.37 -5.90 -24.10
C ARG A 126 6.52 -6.23 -25.58
N ASP A 127 5.43 -6.16 -26.34
CA ASP A 127 5.51 -6.24 -27.81
C ASP A 127 6.33 -5.05 -28.35
N PRO A 128 7.47 -5.28 -29.04
CA PRO A 128 8.28 -4.21 -29.63
C PRO A 128 7.50 -3.29 -30.59
N ALA A 129 6.39 -3.76 -31.17
CA ALA A 129 5.54 -2.95 -32.03
C ALA A 129 4.78 -1.84 -31.27
N GLU A 130 4.59 -1.98 -29.96
CA GLU A 130 3.95 -0.94 -29.14
C GLU A 130 4.89 0.21 -28.77
N GLY A 131 6.20 0.06 -29.04
CA GLY A 131 7.20 1.05 -28.68
C GLY A 131 7.42 1.16 -27.16
N PRO A 132 8.14 2.18 -26.69
CA PRO A 132 8.46 2.34 -25.28
C PRO A 132 7.23 2.55 -24.38
N VAL A 133 7.31 2.12 -23.13
CA VAL A 133 6.33 2.45 -22.09
C VAL A 133 6.37 3.96 -21.85
N PRO A 134 5.25 4.68 -22.05
CA PRO A 134 5.24 6.13 -21.88
C PRO A 134 5.66 6.57 -20.48
N GLY A 135 6.57 7.54 -20.40
CA GLY A 135 7.02 8.12 -19.12
C GLY A 135 8.24 7.43 -18.53
N MET A 136 8.68 6.31 -19.11
CA MET A 136 9.86 5.58 -18.67
C MET A 136 11.15 6.07 -19.35
N GLU A 137 11.07 6.87 -20.41
CA GLU A 137 12.25 7.25 -21.20
C GLU A 137 13.12 8.34 -20.56
N ALA A 138 12.51 9.26 -19.80
CA ALA A 138 13.23 10.35 -19.14
C ALA A 138 13.90 9.86 -17.85
N PRO A 139 15.00 10.51 -17.40
CA PRO A 139 15.52 10.32 -16.05
C PRO A 139 14.47 10.52 -14.95
N GLY A 140 14.60 9.80 -13.84
CA GLY A 140 13.79 9.98 -12.63
C GLY A 140 13.34 8.66 -12.01
N ILE A 141 12.65 8.75 -10.88
CA ILE A 141 12.15 7.57 -10.16
C ILE A 141 10.91 7.01 -10.86
N LYS A 142 10.94 5.70 -11.15
CA LYS A 142 9.87 4.96 -11.82
C LYS A 142 9.01 4.21 -10.82
N VAL A 143 7.74 4.03 -11.17
CA VAL A 143 6.77 3.27 -10.38
C VAL A 143 6.26 2.09 -11.21
N LEU A 144 6.55 0.88 -10.73
CA LEU A 144 6.21 -0.40 -11.35
C LEU A 144 6.39 -1.54 -10.33
N HIS A 145 5.78 -2.71 -10.54
CA HIS A 145 5.81 -3.79 -9.53
C HIS A 145 7.06 -4.67 -9.66
N GLU A 146 7.29 -5.21 -10.86
CA GLU A 146 8.48 -5.99 -11.20
C GLU A 146 8.96 -5.61 -12.60
N GLN A 147 10.27 -5.36 -12.73
CA GLN A 147 10.86 -5.00 -14.01
C GLN A 147 10.60 -6.10 -15.05
N ASP A 148 10.45 -5.70 -16.31
CA ASP A 148 10.28 -6.59 -17.48
C ASP A 148 8.99 -7.41 -17.59
N VAL A 149 8.38 -7.80 -16.46
CA VAL A 149 7.31 -8.82 -16.45
C VAL A 149 6.00 -8.36 -15.82
N ASP A 150 6.02 -7.33 -14.98
CA ASP A 150 4.84 -6.80 -14.31
C ASP A 150 5.01 -5.30 -14.04
N TYR A 151 5.08 -4.56 -15.14
CA TYR A 151 5.56 -3.18 -15.17
C TYR A 151 4.46 -2.14 -15.34
N HIS A 152 3.20 -2.57 -15.49
CA HIS A 152 2.07 -1.68 -15.77
C HIS A 152 1.61 -0.95 -14.52
N ALA A 153 1.38 0.35 -14.66
CA ALA A 153 1.06 1.23 -13.57
C ALA A 153 0.12 2.35 -14.05
N THR A 154 -0.87 2.68 -13.23
CA THR A 154 -1.76 3.83 -13.42
C THR A 154 -1.03 5.18 -13.45
N CYS A 155 0.21 5.21 -12.94
CA CYS A 155 1.14 6.34 -12.97
C CYS A 155 2.59 5.81 -13.05
N PRO A 156 3.32 5.99 -14.16
CA PRO A 156 4.61 5.32 -14.40
C PRO A 156 5.83 5.97 -13.70
N THR A 157 5.67 7.16 -13.12
CA THR A 157 6.76 7.87 -12.42
C THR A 157 6.32 8.33 -11.04
N LEU A 158 7.28 8.46 -10.12
CA LEU A 158 6.98 8.93 -8.77
C LEU A 158 6.34 10.32 -8.80
N ILE A 159 6.90 11.26 -9.57
CA ILE A 159 6.33 12.60 -9.73
C ILE A 159 4.88 12.54 -10.23
N ASP A 160 4.56 11.71 -11.23
CA ASP A 160 3.18 11.58 -11.71
C ASP A 160 2.25 11.05 -10.60
N CYS A 161 2.63 9.96 -9.93
CA CYS A 161 1.85 9.40 -8.83
C CYS A 161 1.61 10.42 -7.71
N LEU A 162 2.66 11.13 -7.27
CA LEU A 162 2.56 12.13 -6.22
C LEU A 162 1.73 13.34 -6.68
N SER A 163 1.86 13.78 -7.93
CA SER A 163 1.07 14.88 -8.49
C SER A 163 -0.42 14.55 -8.52
N GLN A 164 -0.79 13.29 -8.78
CA GLN A 164 -2.18 12.84 -8.69
C GLN A 164 -2.71 12.89 -7.25
N ILE A 165 -1.87 12.56 -6.26
CA ILE A 165 -2.21 12.64 -4.84
C ILE A 165 -2.38 14.11 -4.42
N GLU A 166 -1.44 14.98 -4.80
CA GLU A 166 -1.47 16.42 -4.52
C GLU A 166 -2.72 17.08 -5.12
N ALA A 167 -2.99 16.84 -6.42
CA ALA A 167 -4.16 17.40 -7.08
C ALA A 167 -5.49 16.95 -6.43
N TRP A 168 -5.52 15.72 -5.89
CA TRP A 168 -6.67 15.26 -5.11
C TRP A 168 -6.73 15.93 -3.73
N SER A 169 -5.59 16.07 -3.06
CA SER A 169 -5.46 16.73 -1.75
C SER A 169 -5.96 18.17 -1.80
N ASP A 170 -5.51 18.95 -2.78
CA ASP A 170 -5.93 20.33 -3.03
C ASP A 170 -7.45 20.45 -3.24
N ALA A 171 -8.06 19.44 -3.85
CA ALA A 171 -9.48 19.40 -4.10
C ALA A 171 -10.32 18.97 -2.88
N ASP A 172 -9.70 18.41 -1.83
CA ASP A 172 -10.35 17.95 -0.59
C ASP A 172 -9.63 18.47 0.68
N PRO A 173 -9.55 19.80 0.91
CA PRO A 173 -8.70 20.41 1.95
C PRO A 173 -9.04 20.03 3.41
N GLY A 174 -10.09 19.25 3.64
CA GLY A 174 -10.48 18.71 4.95
C GLY A 174 -10.18 17.22 5.12
N HIS A 175 -9.45 16.59 4.19
CA HIS A 175 -9.10 15.18 4.32
C HIS A 175 -8.11 14.97 5.48
N VAL A 176 -8.25 13.82 6.16
CA VAL A 176 -7.23 13.35 7.10
C VAL A 176 -5.91 13.04 6.37
N PRO A 177 -4.75 13.02 7.06
CA PRO A 177 -3.47 12.71 6.43
C PRO A 177 -3.50 11.44 5.58
N ILE A 178 -2.79 11.47 4.45
CA ILE A 178 -2.59 10.31 3.57
C ILE A 178 -1.20 9.74 3.86
N ALA A 179 -1.13 8.48 4.23
CA ALA A 179 0.14 7.78 4.34
C ALA A 179 0.57 7.25 2.96
N VAL A 180 1.75 7.65 2.49
CA VAL A 180 2.35 7.12 1.26
C VAL A 180 3.51 6.21 1.63
N PHE A 181 3.35 4.91 1.41
CA PHE A 181 4.39 3.91 1.64
C PHE A 181 5.24 3.80 0.38
N ILE A 182 6.55 3.93 0.54
CA ILE A 182 7.51 3.83 -0.55
C ILE A 182 8.31 2.54 -0.36
N GLN A 183 8.14 1.60 -1.29
CA GLN A 183 8.90 0.35 -1.32
C GLN A 183 10.10 0.51 -2.25
N PHE A 184 11.30 0.52 -1.68
CA PHE A 184 12.55 0.65 -2.43
C PHE A 184 12.91 -0.65 -3.14
N LYS A 185 12.83 -0.66 -4.48
CA LYS A 185 13.21 -1.81 -5.29
C LYS A 185 14.60 -1.60 -5.88
N ASP A 186 15.51 -2.51 -5.55
CA ASP A 186 16.87 -2.57 -6.09
C ASP A 186 17.42 -4.00 -6.23
N GLY A 187 16.54 -5.00 -6.16
CA GLY A 187 16.86 -6.41 -6.34
C GLY A 187 16.57 -6.91 -7.76
N PRO A 188 17.28 -7.95 -8.22
CA PRO A 188 16.90 -8.65 -9.45
C PRO A 188 15.58 -9.41 -9.26
N LEU A 189 14.95 -9.80 -10.37
CA LEU A 189 13.82 -10.72 -10.38
C LEU A 189 14.24 -12.06 -9.77
N ILE A 190 13.29 -12.74 -9.14
CA ILE A 190 13.51 -14.06 -8.54
C ILE A 190 13.52 -15.19 -9.58
N PHE A 191 12.97 -14.94 -10.78
CA PHE A 191 12.97 -15.85 -11.93
C PHE A 191 13.89 -15.32 -13.04
N ASP A 192 14.41 -16.25 -13.84
CA ASP A 192 15.39 -15.96 -14.88
C ASP A 192 14.70 -15.36 -16.12
N VAL A 193 14.90 -14.05 -16.33
CA VAL A 193 14.45 -13.33 -17.53
C VAL A 193 15.69 -12.97 -18.36
N PRO A 194 15.79 -13.46 -19.61
CA PRO A 194 16.89 -13.09 -20.49
C PRO A 194 16.99 -11.57 -20.66
N ASP A 195 18.20 -11.04 -20.55
CA ASP A 195 18.50 -9.61 -20.73
C ASP A 195 17.66 -8.68 -19.82
N GLN A 196 17.30 -9.17 -18.62
CA GLN A 196 16.59 -8.41 -17.59
C GLN A 196 17.17 -7.00 -17.38
N ALA A 197 16.29 -6.01 -17.26
CA ALA A 197 16.63 -4.66 -16.86
C ALA A 197 17.36 -4.67 -15.51
N GLY A 198 18.63 -4.27 -15.54
CA GLY A 198 19.43 -4.09 -14.34
C GLY A 198 18.87 -2.96 -13.48
N VAL A 199 18.87 -3.14 -12.17
CA VAL A 199 18.34 -2.19 -11.19
C VAL A 199 19.46 -1.43 -10.49
N GLU A 200 19.20 -0.16 -10.19
CA GLU A 200 20.15 0.69 -9.46
C GLU A 200 19.91 0.59 -7.94
N LEU A 201 20.99 0.57 -7.16
CA LEU A 201 20.91 0.45 -5.70
C LEU A 201 20.42 1.74 -5.04
N TRP A 202 19.58 1.59 -4.00
CA TRP A 202 19.18 2.68 -3.12
C TRP A 202 20.29 3.01 -2.11
N THR A 203 21.15 3.96 -2.48
CA THR A 203 22.19 4.50 -1.60
C THR A 203 21.68 5.71 -0.82
N SER A 204 22.42 6.16 0.20
CA SER A 204 22.09 7.42 0.90
C SER A 204 22.07 8.64 -0.04
N GLU A 205 22.88 8.65 -1.10
CA GLU A 205 22.83 9.68 -2.14
C GLU A 205 21.56 9.56 -2.98
N ALA A 206 21.14 8.33 -3.32
CA ALA A 206 19.89 8.09 -4.03
C ALA A 206 18.65 8.55 -3.26
N MET A 207 18.69 8.43 -1.93
CA MET A 207 17.63 8.93 -1.05
C MET A 207 17.46 10.45 -1.13
N ALA A 208 18.50 11.20 -1.50
CA ALA A 208 18.37 12.64 -1.74
C ALA A 208 17.55 12.92 -3.02
N THR A 209 17.69 12.10 -4.07
CA THR A 209 16.85 12.22 -5.27
C THR A 209 15.38 11.95 -4.97
N LEU A 210 15.07 10.97 -4.10
CA LEU A 210 13.70 10.76 -3.61
C LEU A 210 13.15 12.01 -2.90
N ASP A 211 13.95 12.57 -1.99
CA ASP A 211 13.63 13.78 -1.22
C ASP A 211 13.36 15.00 -2.12
N GLU A 212 14.16 15.14 -3.18
CA GLU A 212 14.05 16.18 -4.21
C GLU A 212 12.78 15.99 -5.05
N GLU A 213 12.48 14.78 -5.54
CA GLU A 213 11.26 14.54 -6.32
C GLU A 213 9.98 14.77 -5.48
N ILE A 214 9.96 14.32 -4.21
CA ILE A 214 8.83 14.59 -3.30
C ILE A 214 8.62 16.10 -3.11
N ARG A 215 9.68 16.87 -2.86
CA ARG A 215 9.61 18.33 -2.69
C ARG A 215 9.41 19.11 -3.98
N SER A 216 9.58 18.46 -5.14
CA SER A 216 9.25 19.07 -6.43
C SER A 216 7.75 19.08 -6.70
N VAL A 217 7.01 18.22 -6.00
CA VAL A 217 5.56 18.13 -6.04
C VAL A 217 4.99 18.94 -4.88
N PHE A 218 5.15 18.47 -3.63
CA PHE A 218 4.49 19.06 -2.47
C PHE A 218 5.18 20.31 -1.93
N ASP A 219 4.38 21.33 -1.60
CA ASP A 219 4.84 22.44 -0.79
C ASP A 219 5.20 21.95 0.63
N PRO A 220 6.20 22.55 1.30
CA PRO A 220 6.57 22.15 2.67
C PRO A 220 5.45 22.26 3.70
N ALA A 221 4.38 23.00 3.41
CA ALA A 221 3.21 23.13 4.26
C ALA A 221 2.24 21.93 4.16
N ASP A 222 2.35 21.13 3.09
CA ASP A 222 1.50 19.96 2.84
C ASP A 222 2.15 18.65 3.33
N LEU A 223 3.38 18.73 3.83
CA LEU A 223 4.13 17.63 4.43
C LEU A 223 4.13 17.73 5.96
N LEU A 224 4.00 16.58 6.65
CA LEU A 224 3.98 16.46 8.12
C LEU A 224 5.36 16.27 8.73
#